data_AF-Q85P28-F1
#
_entry.id   AF-Q85P28-F1
#
_cell.length_a   1.000
_cell.length_b   1.000
_cell.length_c   1.000
_cell.angle_alpha   90.00
_cell.angle_beta   90.00
_cell.angle_gamma   90.00
#
_symmetry.space_group_name_H-M   'P 1'
#
loop_
_entity.id
_entity.type
_entity.pdbx_description
1 polymer ?
#
loop_
_entity_poly.entity_id
_entity_poly.type
_entity_poly.pdbx_seq_one_letter_code
_entity_poly.pdbx_strand_id
1 'polypeptide(L)'
;MLLVHLDIIIVFAVFILVLLILSGFVSLCERKVLAIVQLRVGPALFLFGILTPITDGIKLFVKFTLFVIGFDGIYFLFGLLITLFCIFFPWFFLPLGFIILFDKSFSILFLLSIHLVCNVFSVFLVGCFLFSSCFVYLATMRTLFFSIISESALLILLYCLYLLDFYSFFGIKDLCVNQLSLFNCFLLG
;
A
#
# COMPACT_ATOMS: atom_id res chain seq x y z
N MET A 1 -21.37 -4.05 -24.48
CA MET A 1 -19.97 -3.60 -24.27
C MET A 1 -19.90 -2.40 -23.33
N LEU A 2 -20.60 -1.30 -23.62
CA LEU A 2 -20.58 -0.09 -22.77
C LEU A 2 -21.15 -0.29 -21.35
N LEU A 3 -22.26 -1.03 -21.20
CA LEU A 3 -22.82 -1.38 -19.88
C LEU A 3 -21.84 -2.20 -19.03
N VAL A 4 -21.17 -3.20 -19.63
CA VAL A 4 -20.17 -4.02 -18.94
C VAL A 4 -18.98 -3.18 -18.46
N HIS A 5 -18.55 -2.18 -19.23
CA HIS A 5 -17.50 -1.26 -18.79
C HIS A 5 -17.95 -0.38 -17.63
N LEU A 6 -19.21 0.06 -17.60
CA LEU A 6 -19.75 0.84 -16.48
C LEU A 6 -19.84 0.00 -15.20
N ASP A 7 -20.29 -1.25 -15.29
CA ASP A 7 -20.40 -2.15 -14.14
C ASP A 7 -19.03 -2.37 -13.47
N ILE A 8 -17.98 -2.56 -14.27
CA ILE A 8 -16.60 -2.73 -13.76
C ILE A 8 -16.11 -1.46 -13.05
N ILE A 9 -16.39 -0.28 -13.61
CA ILE A 9 -15.99 1.00 -13.00
C ILE A 9 -16.70 1.19 -11.64
N ILE A 10 -17.98 0.86 -11.56
CA ILE A 10 -18.76 0.96 -10.32
C ILE A 10 -18.19 0.02 -9.25
N VAL A 11 -17.91 -1.23 -9.60
CA VAL A 11 -17.32 -2.20 -8.66
C VAL A 11 -15.98 -1.70 -8.14
N PHE A 12 -15.13 -1.15 -9.02
CA PHE A 12 -13.82 -0.63 -8.60
C PHE A 12 -13.94 0.62 -7.71
N ALA A 13 -14.88 1.52 -8.01
CA ALA A 13 -15.14 2.70 -7.18
C ALA A 13 -15.63 2.32 -5.77
N VAL A 14 -16.53 1.34 -5.67
CA VAL A 14 -17.00 0.80 -4.39
C VAL A 14 -15.83 0.15 -3.63
N PHE A 15 -14.98 -0.61 -4.33
CA PHE A 15 -13.81 -1.25 -3.72
C PHE A 15 -12.83 -0.23 -3.12
N ILE A 16 -12.49 0.84 -3.85
CA ILE A 16 -11.65 1.93 -3.33
C ILE A 16 -12.27 2.58 -2.09
N LEU A 17 -13.58 2.84 -2.12
CA LEU A 17 -14.29 3.48 -1.01
C LEU A 17 -14.21 2.61 0.26
N VAL A 18 -14.38 1.29 0.12
CA VAL A 18 -14.24 0.34 1.23
C VAL A 18 -12.81 0.35 1.77
N LEU A 19 -11.78 0.35 0.90
CA LEU A 19 -10.37 0.42 1.32
C LEU A 19 -10.06 1.69 2.13
N LEU A 20 -10.60 2.84 1.72
CA LEU A 20 -10.41 4.11 2.45
C LEU A 20 -11.06 4.11 3.83
N ILE A 21 -12.23 3.49 3.98
CA ILE A 21 -12.88 3.35 5.28
C ILE A 21 -12.07 2.40 6.17
N LEU A 22 -11.63 1.27 5.62
CA LEU A 22 -10.83 0.28 6.34
C LEU A 22 -9.50 0.87 6.84
N SER A 23 -8.80 1.65 6.01
CA SER A 23 -7.53 2.27 6.43
C SER A 23 -7.70 3.22 7.62
N GLY A 24 -8.82 3.94 7.70
CA GLY A 24 -9.19 4.74 8.87
C GLY A 24 -9.33 3.89 10.13
N PHE A 25 -9.99 2.73 10.04
CA PHE A 25 -10.13 1.81 11.17
C PHE A 25 -8.80 1.14 11.56
N VAL A 26 -7.93 0.83 10.61
CA VAL A 26 -6.58 0.32 10.89
C VAL A 26 -5.80 1.31 11.76
N SER A 27 -5.89 2.62 11.48
CA SER A 27 -5.24 3.65 12.32
C SER A 27 -5.79 3.72 13.75
N LEU A 28 -7.10 3.47 13.94
CA LEU A 28 -7.70 3.36 15.27
C LEU A 28 -7.16 2.14 16.00
N CYS A 29 -7.11 0.99 15.32
CA CYS A 29 -6.58 -0.26 15.87
C CYS A 29 -5.13 -0.08 16.32
N GLU A 30 -4.29 0.55 15.51
CA GLU A 30 -2.89 0.86 15.86
C GLU A 30 -2.80 1.69 17.15
N ARG A 31 -3.55 2.80 17.23
CA ARG A 31 -3.56 3.66 18.43
C ARG A 31 -4.03 2.91 19.68
N LYS A 32 -4.96 1.96 19.54
CA LYS A 32 -5.41 1.12 20.65
C LYS A 32 -4.38 0.08 21.06
N VAL A 33 -3.78 -0.64 20.11
CA VAL A 33 -2.74 -1.64 20.41
C VAL A 33 -1.55 -0.97 21.10
N LEU A 34 -1.10 0.18 20.61
CA LEU A 34 -0.03 0.96 21.25
C LEU A 34 -0.42 1.42 22.65
N ALA A 35 -1.66 1.84 22.86
CA ALA A 35 -2.14 2.25 24.17
C ALA A 35 -2.16 1.06 25.16
N ILE A 36 -2.62 -0.11 24.72
CA ILE A 36 -2.61 -1.35 25.52
C ILE A 36 -1.17 -1.74 25.91
N VAL A 37 -0.24 -1.74 24.95
CA VAL A 37 1.19 -2.04 25.20
C VAL A 37 1.81 -1.04 26.18
N GLN A 38 1.41 0.23 26.09
CA GLN A 38 1.90 1.31 26.96
C GLN A 38 1.11 1.42 28.28
N LEU A 39 0.17 0.52 28.56
CA LEU A 39 -0.70 0.55 29.74
C LEU A 39 -1.44 1.89 29.93
N ARG A 40 -1.82 2.54 28.83
CA ARG A 40 -2.66 3.75 28.82
C ARG A 40 -3.96 3.51 28.06
N VAL A 41 -4.96 4.34 28.33
CA VAL A 41 -6.24 4.24 27.62
C VAL A 41 -6.08 4.85 26.22
N GLY A 42 -6.47 4.08 25.21
CA GLY A 42 -6.51 4.55 23.82
C GLY A 42 -7.64 5.56 23.57
N PRO A 43 -7.85 5.97 22.32
CA PRO A 43 -8.91 6.92 22.00
C PRO A 43 -10.29 6.34 22.34
N ALA A 44 -11.06 7.08 23.15
CA ALA A 44 -12.34 6.64 23.73
C ALA A 44 -13.57 7.43 23.20
N LEU A 45 -13.41 8.19 22.11
CA LEU A 45 -14.42 9.12 21.61
C LEU A 45 -15.66 8.35 21.08
N PHE A 46 -16.72 8.29 21.89
CA PHE A 46 -17.99 7.57 21.67
C PHE A 46 -17.83 6.05 21.41
N LEU A 47 -18.56 5.23 22.19
CA LEU A 47 -18.67 3.76 22.04
C LEU A 47 -17.37 3.08 21.57
N PHE A 48 -16.36 2.98 22.45
CA PHE A 48 -15.03 2.43 22.14
C PHE A 48 -14.23 3.16 21.04
N GLY A 49 -14.53 4.42 20.73
CA GLY A 49 -13.72 5.23 19.81
C GLY A 49 -14.11 5.08 18.34
N ILE A 50 -15.21 4.41 17.99
CA ILE A 50 -15.57 4.10 16.60
C ILE A 50 -15.68 5.37 15.72
N LEU A 51 -16.04 6.51 16.31
CA LEU A 51 -16.16 7.78 15.59
C LEU A 51 -14.82 8.50 15.37
N THR A 52 -13.72 8.08 16.00
CA THR A 52 -12.43 8.79 15.90
C THR A 52 -11.89 8.93 14.48
N PRO A 53 -11.92 7.91 13.58
CA PRO A 53 -11.45 8.09 12.21
C PRO A 53 -12.30 9.10 11.43
N ILE A 54 -13.61 9.18 11.71
CA ILE A 54 -14.51 10.15 11.09
C ILE A 54 -14.16 11.56 11.57
N THR A 55 -13.95 11.74 12.89
CA THR A 55 -13.57 13.05 13.43
C THR A 55 -12.19 13.52 12.95
N ASP A 56 -11.23 12.60 12.82
CA ASP A 56 -9.90 12.91 12.30
C ASP A 56 -9.97 13.28 10.80
N GLY A 57 -10.81 12.59 10.02
CA GLY A 57 -11.08 12.93 8.62
C GLY A 57 -11.68 14.32 8.46
N ILE A 58 -12.76 14.62 9.20
CA ILE A 58 -13.40 15.96 9.18
C ILE A 58 -12.41 17.05 9.59
N LYS A 59 -11.58 16.79 10.61
CA LYS A 59 -10.54 17.71 11.06
C LYS A 59 -9.51 18.02 9.97
N LEU A 60 -9.11 17.02 9.18
CA LEU A 60 -8.21 17.21 8.05
C LEU A 60 -8.86 18.04 6.93
N PHE A 61 -10.15 17.81 6.63
CA PHE A 61 -10.87 18.59 5.63
C PHE A 61 -11.03 20.06 6.03
N VAL A 62 -11.32 20.34 7.30
CA VAL A 62 -11.44 21.72 7.81
C VAL A 62 -10.09 22.44 7.82
N LYS A 63 -8.99 21.72 8.03
CA LYS A 63 -7.63 22.26 8.08
C LYS A 63 -6.91 22.28 6.73
N PHE A 64 -7.62 22.03 5.62
CA PHE A 64 -6.97 21.89 4.32
C PHE A 64 -6.48 23.24 3.77
N THR A 65 -5.30 23.69 4.22
CA THR A 65 -4.57 24.83 3.67
C THR A 65 -3.33 24.33 2.93
N LEU A 66 -3.49 23.81 1.71
CA LEU A 66 -2.36 23.55 0.82
C LEU A 66 -1.93 24.86 0.15
N PHE A 67 -1.19 25.69 0.88
CA PHE A 67 -0.46 26.80 0.26
C PHE A 67 0.92 26.29 -0.18
N VAL A 68 1.01 25.81 -1.43
CA VAL A 68 2.29 25.71 -2.14
C VAL A 68 2.15 26.54 -3.41
N ILE A 69 2.55 27.81 -3.34
CA ILE A 69 2.54 28.73 -4.49
C ILE A 69 3.86 28.54 -5.23
N GLY A 70 3.81 28.14 -6.50
CA GLY A 70 4.99 28.06 -7.39
C GLY A 70 5.17 26.71 -8.09
N PHE A 71 6.28 26.56 -8.82
CA PHE A 71 6.63 25.34 -9.57
C PHE A 71 6.76 24.10 -8.66
N ASP A 72 7.18 24.30 -7.40
CA ASP A 72 7.34 23.25 -6.40
C ASP A 72 6.00 22.57 -6.03
N GLY A 73 4.89 23.30 -6.15
CA GLY A 73 3.53 22.76 -5.92
C GLY A 73 3.10 21.75 -6.98
N ILE A 74 3.60 21.87 -8.21
CA ILE A 74 3.28 20.94 -9.29
C ILE A 74 3.95 19.59 -9.01
N TYR A 75 5.23 19.59 -8.62
CA TYR A 75 5.95 18.38 -8.26
C TYR A 75 5.34 17.68 -7.05
N PHE A 76 4.82 18.44 -6.08
CA PHE A 76 4.07 17.88 -4.95
C PHE A 76 2.81 17.15 -5.40
N LEU A 77 1.99 17.79 -6.24
CA LEU A 77 0.75 17.19 -6.74
C LEU A 77 1.03 15.92 -7.56
N PHE A 78 2.03 15.95 -8.43
CA PHE A 78 2.46 14.74 -9.16
C PHE A 78 2.95 13.65 -8.21
N GLY A 79 3.78 13.99 -7.23
CA GLY A 79 4.24 13.05 -6.22
C GLY A 79 3.08 12.39 -5.47
N LEU A 80 2.07 13.17 -5.07
CA LEU A 80 0.86 12.68 -4.40
C LEU A 80 0.03 11.77 -5.31
N LEU A 81 -0.19 12.16 -6.57
CA LEU A 81 -0.90 11.32 -7.55
C LEU A 81 -0.21 9.97 -7.74
N ILE A 82 1.12 9.97 -7.79
CA ILE A 82 1.91 8.75 -7.93
C ILE A 82 1.80 7.90 -6.65
N THR A 83 1.85 8.48 -5.44
CA THR A 83 1.61 7.69 -4.21
C THR A 83 0.23 7.04 -4.21
N LEU A 84 -0.82 7.76 -4.60
CA LEU A 84 -2.17 7.23 -4.63
C LEU A 84 -2.28 6.08 -5.63
N PHE A 85 -1.65 6.21 -6.80
CA PHE A 85 -1.56 5.13 -7.76
C PHE A 85 -0.82 3.90 -7.19
N CYS A 86 0.30 4.09 -6.50
CA CYS A 86 1.05 3.00 -5.84
C CYS A 86 0.19 2.20 -4.87
N ILE A 87 -0.67 2.88 -4.11
CA ILE A 87 -1.46 2.24 -3.05
C ILE A 87 -2.55 1.36 -3.65
N PHE A 88 -3.20 1.79 -4.74
CA PHE A 88 -4.30 1.04 -5.35
C PHE A 88 -3.83 -0.01 -6.36
N PHE A 89 -2.67 0.17 -6.99
CA PHE A 89 -2.19 -0.72 -8.05
C PHE A 89 -1.99 -2.20 -7.61
N PRO A 90 -1.40 -2.51 -6.44
CA PRO A 90 -1.21 -3.90 -5.99
C PRO A 90 -2.52 -4.66 -5.81
N TRP A 91 -3.61 -3.98 -5.48
CA TRP A 91 -4.91 -4.63 -5.25
C TRP A 91 -5.51 -5.28 -6.49
N PHE A 92 -5.07 -4.92 -7.70
CA PHE A 92 -5.49 -5.57 -8.93
C PHE A 92 -4.90 -6.99 -9.10
N PHE A 93 -3.80 -7.30 -8.43
CA PHE A 93 -3.11 -8.58 -8.56
C PHE A 93 -3.48 -9.56 -7.43
N LEU A 94 -4.03 -9.07 -6.32
CA LEU A 94 -4.38 -9.90 -5.17
C LEU A 94 -5.57 -10.83 -5.50
N PRO A 95 -5.45 -12.15 -5.30
CA PRO A 95 -6.55 -13.09 -5.48
C PRO A 95 -7.58 -12.90 -4.36
N LEU A 96 -8.73 -12.31 -4.68
CA LEU A 96 -9.87 -12.25 -3.77
C LEU A 96 -10.80 -13.44 -4.05
N GLY A 97 -10.41 -14.60 -3.52
CA GLY A 97 -11.13 -15.86 -3.76
C GLY A 97 -10.94 -16.37 -5.19
N PHE A 98 -12.03 -16.64 -5.90
CA PHE A 98 -12.00 -17.21 -7.27
C PHE A 98 -11.76 -16.17 -8.38
N ILE A 99 -11.76 -14.88 -8.04
CA ILE A 99 -11.66 -13.80 -9.01
C ILE A 99 -10.24 -13.24 -8.94
N ILE A 100 -9.44 -13.56 -9.96
CA ILE A 100 -8.14 -12.93 -10.19
C ILE A 100 -8.30 -12.08 -11.44
N LEU A 101 -8.15 -10.76 -11.30
CA LEU A 101 -8.31 -9.81 -12.41
C LEU A 101 -7.15 -9.92 -13.43
N PHE A 102 -5.95 -10.26 -12.96
CA PHE A 102 -4.76 -10.42 -13.80
C PHE A 102 -3.95 -11.65 -13.36
N ASP A 103 -4.28 -12.81 -13.91
CA ASP A 103 -3.49 -14.03 -13.73
C ASP A 103 -2.57 -14.22 -14.94
N LYS A 104 -1.36 -13.69 -14.85
CA LYS A 104 -0.30 -13.87 -15.86
C LYS A 104 0.92 -14.50 -15.19
N SER A 105 1.63 -15.34 -15.95
CA SER A 105 2.99 -15.74 -15.60
C SER A 105 3.83 -14.46 -15.39
N PHE A 106 4.54 -14.39 -14.26
CA PHE A 106 5.32 -13.21 -13.80
C PHE A 106 4.53 -12.06 -13.12
N SER A 107 3.28 -12.30 -12.71
CA SER A 107 2.46 -11.32 -11.99
C SER A 107 3.14 -10.75 -10.72
N ILE A 108 3.81 -11.58 -9.92
CA ILE A 108 4.46 -11.14 -8.67
C ILE A 108 5.65 -10.22 -8.94
N LEU A 109 6.50 -10.59 -9.89
CA LEU A 109 7.67 -9.79 -10.29
C LEU A 109 7.24 -8.45 -10.89
N PHE A 110 6.15 -8.45 -11.68
CA PHE A 110 5.58 -7.23 -12.23
C PHE A 110 5.03 -6.30 -11.13
N LEU A 111 4.30 -6.84 -10.16
CA LEU A 111 3.80 -6.07 -9.01
C LEU A 111 4.95 -5.42 -8.24
N LEU A 112 6.00 -6.18 -7.94
CA LEU A 112 7.17 -5.67 -7.21
C LEU A 112 7.88 -4.56 -7.99
N SER A 113 8.07 -4.76 -9.30
CA SER A 113 8.77 -3.81 -10.15
C SER A 113 8.05 -2.46 -10.20
N ILE A 114 6.73 -2.47 -10.31
CA ILE A 114 5.92 -1.24 -10.34
C ILE A 114 5.92 -0.57 -8.97
N HIS A 115 5.79 -1.34 -7.90
CA HIS A 115 5.85 -0.81 -6.55
C HIS A 115 7.19 -0.10 -6.27
N LEU A 116 8.31 -0.72 -6.67
CA LEU A 116 9.65 -0.13 -6.53
C LEU A 116 9.76 1.20 -7.28
N VAL A 117 9.40 1.22 -8.57
CA VAL A 117 9.52 2.44 -9.40
C VAL A 117 8.65 3.56 -8.85
N CYS A 118 7.38 3.27 -8.55
CA CYS A 118 6.45 4.31 -8.18
C CYS A 118 6.71 4.87 -6.76
N ASN A 119 7.11 4.04 -5.79
CA ASN A 119 7.45 4.51 -4.44
C ASN A 119 8.70 5.39 -4.41
N VAL A 120 9.79 4.94 -5.05
CA VAL A 120 11.05 5.69 -5.08
C VAL A 120 10.83 7.04 -5.76
N PHE A 121 10.12 7.06 -6.89
CA PHE A 121 9.88 8.29 -7.62
C PHE A 121 8.97 9.25 -6.85
N SER A 122 7.93 8.74 -6.18
CA SER A 122 7.05 9.58 -5.39
C SER A 122 7.76 10.23 -4.20
N VAL A 123 8.53 9.46 -3.42
CA VAL A 123 9.30 9.98 -2.27
C VAL A 123 10.32 11.01 -2.74
N PHE A 124 10.95 10.78 -3.90
CA PHE A 124 11.90 11.74 -4.48
C PHE A 124 11.23 13.05 -4.86
N LEU A 125 10.09 12.99 -5.56
CA LEU A 125 9.34 14.18 -6.00
C LEU A 125 8.83 15.02 -4.83
N VAL A 126 8.18 14.40 -3.84
CA VAL A 126 7.65 15.12 -2.68
C VAL A 126 8.77 15.62 -1.79
N GLY A 127 9.82 14.82 -1.61
CA GLY A 127 10.88 15.11 -0.67
C GLY A 127 11.86 16.18 -1.12
N CYS A 128 12.34 16.09 -2.37
CA CYS A 128 13.45 16.93 -2.83
C CYS A 128 13.01 18.31 -3.33
N PHE A 129 11.81 18.42 -3.91
CA PHE A 129 11.37 19.67 -4.55
C PHE A 129 10.58 20.59 -3.62
N LEU A 130 10.06 20.07 -2.50
CA LEU A 130 9.10 20.81 -1.66
C LEU A 130 9.75 21.54 -0.49
N PHE A 131 10.89 21.03 0.01
CA PHE A 131 11.53 21.56 1.20
C PHE A 131 12.96 22.00 0.90
N SER A 132 13.15 23.32 0.88
CA SER A 132 14.45 23.96 0.64
C SER A 132 15.46 23.73 1.76
N SER A 133 15.04 23.24 2.93
CA SER A 133 15.94 22.99 4.05
C SER A 133 16.79 21.73 3.84
N CYS A 134 18.10 21.86 4.07
CA CYS A 134 19.06 20.75 3.99
C CYS A 134 18.64 19.52 4.82
N PHE A 135 17.99 19.72 5.98
CA PHE A 135 17.52 18.63 6.84
C PHE A 135 16.48 17.74 6.16
N VAL A 136 15.49 18.34 5.49
CA VAL A 136 14.46 17.56 4.82
C VAL A 136 15.03 16.81 3.64
N TYR A 137 15.91 17.44 2.86
CA TYR A 137 16.61 16.75 1.77
C TYR A 137 17.45 15.55 2.26
N LEU A 138 18.15 15.69 3.40
CA LEU A 138 18.91 14.57 3.97
C LEU A 138 17.98 13.44 4.47
N ALA A 139 16.85 13.80 5.07
CA ALA A 139 15.86 12.83 5.52
C ALA A 139 15.24 12.07 4.35
N THR A 140 14.93 12.75 3.25
CA THR A 140 14.33 12.14 2.06
C THR A 140 15.31 11.20 1.37
N MET A 141 16.57 11.60 1.24
CA MET A 141 17.63 10.72 0.73
C MET A 141 17.78 9.46 1.59
N ARG A 142 17.75 9.59 2.92
CA ARG A 142 17.78 8.42 3.80
C ARG A 142 16.59 7.48 3.57
N THR A 143 15.39 8.02 3.42
CA THR A 143 14.19 7.20 3.16
C THR A 143 14.25 6.52 1.79
N LEU A 144 14.82 7.18 0.77
CA LEU A 144 15.00 6.61 -0.56
C LEU A 144 15.99 5.43 -0.54
N PHE A 145 17.12 5.57 0.15
CA PHE A 145 18.05 4.45 0.28
C PHE A 145 17.42 3.26 0.99
N PHE A 146 16.66 3.50 2.07
CA PHE A 146 15.99 2.43 2.80
C PHE A 146 14.90 1.73 1.96
N SER A 147 14.11 2.47 1.18
CA SER A 147 13.11 1.86 0.31
C SER A 147 13.73 0.99 -0.79
N ILE A 148 14.84 1.44 -1.40
CA ILE A 148 15.56 0.65 -2.41
C ILE A 148 16.15 -0.63 -1.82
N ILE A 149 16.75 -0.56 -0.63
CA ILE A 149 17.35 -1.72 0.04
C ILE A 149 16.28 -2.75 0.42
N SER A 150 15.14 -2.31 0.96
CA SER A 150 14.07 -3.22 1.38
C SER A 150 13.38 -3.92 0.19
N GLU A 151 13.09 -3.20 -0.90
CA GLU A 151 12.50 -3.79 -2.10
C GLU A 151 13.44 -4.78 -2.81
N SER A 152 14.74 -4.43 -2.90
CA SER A 152 15.73 -5.34 -3.49
C SER A 152 15.94 -6.60 -2.64
N ALA A 153 15.89 -6.50 -1.31
CA ALA A 153 15.94 -7.66 -0.43
C ALA A 153 14.73 -8.60 -0.65
N LEU A 154 13.53 -8.05 -0.88
CA LEU A 154 12.33 -8.85 -1.16
C LEU A 154 12.41 -9.55 -2.52
N LEU A 155 12.98 -8.88 -3.54
CA LEU A 155 13.25 -9.50 -4.84
C LEU A 155 14.22 -10.68 -4.72
N ILE A 156 15.30 -10.53 -3.94
CA ILE A 156 16.27 -11.61 -3.71
C ILE A 156 15.61 -12.78 -3.00
N LEU A 157 14.79 -12.52 -1.96
CA LEU A 157 14.06 -13.58 -1.25
C LEU A 157 13.11 -14.32 -2.19
N LEU A 158 12.40 -13.61 -3.06
CA LEU A 158 11.51 -14.21 -4.06
C LEU A 158 12.30 -15.07 -5.06
N TYR A 159 13.48 -14.61 -5.49
CA TYR A 159 14.35 -15.39 -6.37
C TYR A 159 14.85 -16.68 -5.70
N CYS A 160 15.21 -16.63 -4.41
CA CYS A 160 15.58 -17.83 -3.65
C CYS A 160 14.42 -18.84 -3.58
N LEU A 161 13.18 -18.38 -3.38
CA LEU A 161 12.00 -19.25 -3.38
C LEU A 161 11.75 -19.91 -4.74
N TYR A 162 12.06 -19.21 -5.84
CA TYR A 162 11.97 -19.75 -7.19
C TYR A 162 13.00 -20.86 -7.43
N LEU A 163 14.24 -20.68 -6.97
CA LEU A 163 15.30 -21.68 -7.12
C LEU A 163 15.05 -22.99 -6.36
N LEU A 164 14.20 -22.96 -5.32
CA LEU A 164 13.83 -24.15 -4.56
C LEU A 164 12.71 -24.98 -5.24
N ASP A 165 12.39 -24.71 -6.51
CA ASP A 165 11.43 -25.45 -7.36
C ASP A 165 10.01 -25.64 -6.80
N PHE A 166 9.65 -24.92 -5.73
CA PHE A 166 8.29 -24.99 -5.16
C PHE A 166 7.23 -24.22 -5.98
N TYR A 167 7.63 -23.40 -6.96
CA TYR A 167 6.72 -22.53 -7.70
C TYR A 167 7.02 -22.54 -9.21
N SER A 168 6.30 -23.39 -9.95
CA SER A 168 6.30 -23.33 -11.42
C SER A 168 5.53 -22.10 -11.89
N PHE A 169 6.23 -21.16 -12.54
CA PHE A 169 5.73 -19.88 -13.07
C PHE A 169 5.02 -18.99 -12.03
N PHE A 170 5.49 -17.76 -11.87
CA PHE A 170 4.99 -16.80 -10.87
C PHE A 170 3.55 -16.29 -11.15
N GLY A 171 2.56 -17.19 -11.16
CA GLY A 171 1.16 -16.90 -10.97
C GLY A 171 0.87 -16.82 -9.47
N ILE A 172 0.17 -15.78 -9.03
CA ILE A 172 -0.16 -15.63 -7.60
C ILE A 172 -1.10 -16.76 -7.14
N LYS A 173 -1.92 -17.28 -8.06
CA LYS A 173 -2.83 -18.41 -7.79
C LYS A 173 -2.07 -19.70 -7.48
N ASP A 174 -1.09 -20.04 -8.32
CA ASP A 174 -0.29 -21.25 -8.16
C ASP A 174 0.52 -21.19 -6.86
N LEU A 175 0.96 -19.99 -6.47
CA LEU A 175 1.60 -19.77 -5.17
C LEU A 175 0.66 -20.06 -3.98
N CYS A 176 -0.59 -19.60 -4.02
CA CYS A 176 -1.57 -19.89 -2.97
C CYS A 176 -1.90 -21.40 -2.87
N VAL A 177 -1.97 -22.11 -4.00
CA VAL A 177 -2.24 -23.56 -4.00
C VAL A 177 -1.04 -24.35 -3.46
N ASN A 178 0.18 -24.00 -3.87
CA ASN A 178 1.39 -24.69 -3.42
C ASN A 178 1.73 -24.41 -1.94
N GLN A 179 1.34 -23.26 -1.39
CA GLN A 179 1.46 -23.02 0.05
C GLN A 179 0.60 -23.98 0.87
N LEU A 180 -0.57 -24.36 0.36
CA LEU A 180 -1.50 -25.23 1.06
C LEU A 180 -0.96 -26.67 1.17
N SER A 181 -0.25 -27.15 0.14
CA SER A 181 0.43 -28.46 0.20
C SER A 181 1.62 -28.46 1.15
N LEU A 182 2.41 -27.37 1.20
CA LEU A 182 3.51 -27.22 2.15
C LEU A 182 3.02 -27.13 3.60
N PHE A 183 1.96 -26.36 3.86
CA PHE A 183 1.38 -26.23 5.20
C PHE A 183 0.81 -27.56 5.71
N ASN A 184 0.14 -28.32 4.82
CA ASN A 184 -0.33 -29.66 5.17
C ASN A 184 0.81 -30.64 5.46
N CYS A 185 1.94 -30.54 4.76
CA CYS A 185 3.13 -31.35 5.04
C CYS A 185 3.72 -31.04 6.42
N PHE A 186 3.78 -29.75 6.81
CA PHE A 186 4.31 -29.33 8.10
C PHE A 186 3.39 -29.68 9.29
N LEU A 187 2.08 -29.80 9.07
CA LEU A 187 1.11 -30.20 10.09
C LEU A 187 0.98 -31.73 10.25
N LEU A 188 1.35 -32.51 9.22
CA LEU A 188 1.24 -33.98 9.21
C LEU A 188 2.54 -34.71 9.57
N GLY A 189 3.68 -34.01 9.63
CA GLY A 189 4.97 -34.52 10.13
C GLY A 189 5.22 -34.15 11.59
#